data_AF-A0A939HUJ6-F1
#
_entry.id   AF-A0A939HUJ6-F1
#
_cell.length_a   1.000
_cell.length_b   1.000
_cell.length_c   1.000
_cell.angle_alpha   90.00
_cell.angle_beta   90.00
_cell.angle_gamma   90.00
#
_symmetry.space_group_name_H-M   'P 1'
#
loop_
_entity.id
_entity.type
_entity.pdbx_description
1 polymer ?
#
loop_
_entity_poly.entity_id
_entity_poly.type
_entity_poly.pdbx_seq_one_letter_code
_entity_poly.pdbx_strand_id
1 'polypeptide(L)'
;MAIKNPILRIGDGIQYPEYQQQVMELQDKLKKAGVLAANVPSDGRFDTITEDAVKRLQQYNELYVDGIVYPETWAVLNRTSPTPPQKYPVLRLGDGIDSPQLQNNVKTLQDLLKKQGMISQTEPSDGRFDSKIESAVKRFQQSKGILVDGLVGENTWSALESKYVEAYRPYKKQVCAFDLDRIVATIPGSYRAYGRESIPLILQECEANGVSDRGQIAYIFATAEHESHLGQWMIEFASGWAYEWRSDLGNTISGDGPRYKGRGFVQITGRYNYTDWANRLGIDLVNNPERAAEPQNAAKILVIGMRDGTFTSYKLNDYIYGDTRDFYNARRIINHLDRAADIAAIAREYYRVL
;
A
#
# COMPACT_ATOMS: atom_id res chain seq x y z
N MET A 1 32.87 -4.33 22.55
CA MET A 1 31.44 -4.48 22.87
C MET A 1 30.95 -5.73 22.18
N ALA A 2 30.30 -6.66 22.90
CA ALA A 2 29.73 -7.85 22.29
C ALA A 2 28.57 -7.44 21.36
N ILE A 3 28.56 -7.95 20.12
CA ILE A 3 27.47 -7.71 19.17
C ILE A 3 26.24 -8.44 19.69
N LYS A 4 25.18 -7.69 20.00
CA LYS A 4 23.88 -8.24 20.39
C LYS A 4 23.19 -8.75 19.12
N ASN A 5 22.86 -10.05 19.09
CA ASN A 5 22.27 -10.76 17.92
C ASN A 5 23.19 -10.85 16.68
N PRO A 6 24.35 -11.55 16.76
CA PRO A 6 25.25 -11.74 15.62
C PRO A 6 24.64 -12.70 14.59
N ILE A 7 25.16 -12.71 13.36
CA ILE A 7 24.84 -13.77 12.41
C ILE A 7 25.41 -15.07 12.96
N LEU A 8 24.54 -16.07 13.18
CA LEU A 8 24.94 -17.39 13.66
C LEU A 8 24.65 -18.47 12.62
N ARG A 9 25.51 -19.48 12.54
CA ARG A 9 25.42 -20.61 11.61
C ARG A 9 26.06 -21.85 12.22
N ILE A 10 25.87 -22.98 11.55
CA ILE A 10 26.49 -24.25 11.95
C ILE A 10 28.00 -24.09 12.14
N GLY A 11 28.52 -24.59 13.27
CA GLY A 11 29.91 -24.45 13.68
C GLY A 11 30.17 -23.31 14.68
N ASP A 12 29.29 -22.32 14.81
CA ASP A 12 29.43 -21.28 15.84
C ASP A 12 29.27 -21.88 17.25
N GLY A 13 30.13 -21.44 18.19
CA GLY A 13 30.24 -22.04 19.52
C GLY A 13 30.91 -23.43 19.56
N ILE A 14 31.32 -23.98 18.41
CA ILE A 14 32.16 -25.18 18.28
C ILE A 14 33.54 -24.79 17.72
N GLN A 15 33.57 -24.30 16.49
CA GLN A 15 34.77 -23.82 15.79
C GLN A 15 35.10 -22.38 16.17
N TYR A 16 34.08 -21.61 16.57
CA TYR A 16 34.17 -20.22 16.98
C TYR A 16 33.61 -20.05 18.40
N PRO A 17 34.39 -20.40 19.45
CA PRO A 17 33.94 -20.37 20.85
C PRO A 17 33.46 -19.00 21.33
N GLU A 18 33.87 -17.91 20.68
CA GLU A 18 33.44 -16.55 20.97
C GLU A 18 31.93 -16.33 20.80
N TYR A 19 31.24 -17.20 20.05
CA TYR A 19 29.78 -17.15 19.86
C TYR A 19 29.00 -18.06 20.81
N GLN A 20 29.67 -18.82 21.69
CA GLN A 20 29.02 -19.83 22.54
C GLN A 20 27.86 -19.25 23.38
N GLN A 21 28.03 -18.05 23.93
CA GLN A 21 26.99 -17.37 24.72
C GLN A 21 25.75 -17.03 23.88
N GLN A 22 25.96 -16.52 22.67
CA GLN A 22 24.87 -16.14 21.76
C GLN A 22 24.16 -17.37 21.20
N VAL A 23 24.87 -18.49 21.02
CA VAL A 23 24.26 -19.76 20.66
C VAL A 23 23.40 -20.32 21.79
N MET A 24 23.82 -20.20 23.06
CA MET A 24 22.96 -20.57 24.20
C MET A 24 21.67 -19.74 24.23
N GLU A 25 21.78 -18.43 24.02
CA GLU A 25 20.62 -17.54 23.93
C GLU A 25 19.69 -17.90 22.76
N LEU A 26 20.25 -18.25 21.60
CA LEU A 26 19.51 -18.76 20.46
C LEU A 26 18.75 -20.04 20.81
N GLN A 27 19.43 -21.04 21.39
CA GLN A 27 18.83 -22.32 21.78
C GLN A 27 17.68 -22.12 22.79
N ASP A 28 17.85 -21.24 23.77
CA ASP A 28 16.79 -20.89 24.72
C ASP A 28 15.57 -20.24 24.03
N LYS A 29 15.81 -19.38 23.05
CA LYS A 29 14.74 -18.74 22.27
C LYS A 29 14.05 -19.74 21.34
N LEU A 30 14.77 -20.66 20.72
CA LEU A 30 14.21 -21.72 19.89
C LEU A 30 13.34 -22.69 20.69
N LYS A 31 13.73 -22.98 21.95
CA LYS A 31 12.89 -23.75 22.89
C LYS A 31 11.62 -23.02 23.25
N LYS A 32 11.72 -21.73 23.59
CA LYS A 32 10.54 -20.88 23.86
C LYS A 32 9.63 -20.82 22.64
N ALA A 33 10.20 -20.74 21.44
CA ALA A 33 9.49 -20.76 20.17
C ALA A 33 8.89 -22.14 19.81
N GLY A 34 9.17 -23.20 20.60
CA GLY A 34 8.61 -24.54 20.39
C GLY A 34 9.18 -25.30 19.18
N VAL A 35 10.24 -24.80 18.55
CA VAL A 35 10.88 -25.40 17.37
C VAL A 35 12.13 -26.23 17.71
N LEU A 36 12.61 -26.11 18.94
CA LEU A 36 13.64 -26.94 19.57
C LEU A 36 13.04 -27.62 20.81
N ALA A 37 13.28 -28.92 20.97
CA ALA A 37 12.71 -29.67 22.08
C ALA A 37 13.30 -29.21 23.43
N ALA A 38 12.45 -29.11 24.45
CA ALA A 38 12.82 -28.55 25.76
C ALA A 38 13.91 -29.36 26.50
N ASN A 39 14.06 -30.65 26.17
CA ASN A 39 15.06 -31.55 26.74
C ASN A 39 16.44 -31.48 26.04
N VAL A 40 16.55 -30.82 24.89
CA VAL A 40 17.87 -30.59 24.25
C VAL A 40 18.63 -29.57 25.10
N PRO A 41 19.91 -29.78 25.47
CA PRO A 41 20.66 -28.81 26.27
C PRO A 41 20.90 -27.50 25.51
N SER A 42 20.93 -26.36 26.21
CA SER A 42 21.45 -25.10 25.67
C SER A 42 22.95 -25.05 25.95
N ASP A 43 23.73 -25.82 25.19
CA ASP A 43 25.16 -26.03 25.40
C ASP A 43 26.05 -25.02 24.64
N GLY A 44 25.43 -24.13 23.89
CA GLY A 44 26.11 -23.11 23.10
C GLY A 44 26.78 -23.67 21.86
N ARG A 45 26.40 -24.87 21.40
CA ARG A 45 26.95 -25.51 20.20
C ARG A 45 25.93 -25.42 19.06
N PHE A 46 26.26 -24.66 18.01
CA PHE A 46 25.40 -24.59 16.84
C PHE A 46 25.69 -25.77 15.93
N ASP A 47 25.09 -26.91 16.26
CA ASP A 47 25.17 -28.17 15.54
C ASP A 47 23.97 -28.36 14.58
N THR A 48 23.86 -29.55 13.98
CA THR A 48 22.77 -29.89 13.05
C THR A 48 21.39 -29.86 13.73
N ILE A 49 21.31 -30.17 15.03
CA ILE A 49 20.04 -30.13 15.78
C ILE A 49 19.57 -28.67 15.92
N THR A 50 20.50 -27.78 16.24
CA THR A 50 20.24 -26.34 16.33
C THR A 50 19.89 -25.75 14.96
N GLU A 51 20.61 -26.12 13.90
CA GLU A 51 20.32 -25.70 12.52
C GLU A 51 18.93 -26.14 12.05
N ASP A 52 18.54 -27.39 12.30
CA ASP A 52 17.22 -27.88 11.92
C ASP A 52 16.10 -27.15 12.67
N ALA A 53 16.34 -26.75 13.93
CA ALA A 53 15.39 -25.91 14.68
C ALA A 53 15.28 -24.50 14.10
N VAL A 54 16.38 -23.91 13.66
CA VAL A 54 16.37 -22.63 12.93
C VAL A 54 15.60 -22.75 11.63
N LYS A 55 15.84 -23.80 10.83
CA LYS A 55 15.10 -24.05 9.57
C LYS A 55 13.60 -24.22 9.81
N ARG A 56 13.20 -24.97 10.85
CA ARG A 56 11.78 -25.06 11.25
C ARG A 56 11.21 -23.69 11.59
N LEU A 57 11.90 -22.89 12.39
CA LEU A 57 11.45 -21.53 12.72
C LEU A 57 11.28 -20.67 11.47
N GLN A 58 12.27 -20.67 10.59
CA GLN A 58 12.27 -19.93 9.33
C GLN A 58 11.07 -20.36 8.48
N GLN A 59 10.85 -21.66 8.32
CA GLN A 59 9.72 -22.22 7.59
C GLN A 59 8.36 -21.82 8.19
N TYR A 60 8.20 -21.89 9.52
CA TYR A 60 6.96 -21.50 10.20
C TYR A 60 6.65 -20.00 10.10
N ASN A 61 7.68 -19.17 9.92
CA ASN A 61 7.55 -17.71 9.87
C ASN A 61 7.75 -17.15 8.45
N GLU A 62 7.70 -17.99 7.41
CA GLU A 62 7.82 -17.60 6.00
C GLU A 62 9.14 -16.83 5.69
N LEU A 63 10.23 -17.14 6.42
CA LEU A 63 11.57 -16.61 6.14
C LEU A 63 12.31 -17.48 5.11
N TYR A 64 13.42 -16.97 4.57
CA TYR A 64 14.33 -17.75 3.73
C TYR A 64 14.93 -18.91 4.55
N VAL A 65 14.73 -20.16 4.12
CA VAL A 65 15.02 -21.37 4.90
C VAL A 65 16.42 -21.88 4.59
N ASP A 66 17.42 -21.30 5.23
CA ASP A 66 18.84 -21.63 5.04
C ASP A 66 19.55 -22.13 6.30
N GLY A 67 18.90 -22.09 7.46
CA GLY A 67 19.48 -22.50 8.74
C GLY A 67 20.46 -21.49 9.34
N ILE A 68 20.58 -20.29 8.75
CA ILE A 68 21.44 -19.21 9.22
C ILE A 68 20.59 -18.17 9.97
N VAL A 69 21.04 -17.76 11.15
CA VAL A 69 20.32 -16.80 12.00
C VAL A 69 20.72 -15.38 11.63
N TYR A 70 20.04 -14.83 10.63
CA TYR A 70 20.14 -13.43 10.25
C TYR A 70 19.35 -12.50 11.19
N PRO A 71 19.48 -11.16 11.09
CA PRO A 71 18.71 -10.21 11.89
C PRO A 71 17.19 -10.44 11.88
N GLU A 72 16.62 -10.94 10.77
CA GLU A 72 15.19 -11.25 10.63
C GLU A 72 14.79 -12.48 11.46
N THR A 73 15.65 -13.50 11.49
CA THR A 73 15.47 -14.69 12.35
C THR A 73 15.56 -14.29 13.82
N TRP A 74 16.50 -13.42 14.18
CA TRP A 74 16.56 -12.83 15.52
C TRP A 74 15.33 -12.00 15.85
N ALA A 75 14.81 -11.22 14.89
CA ALA A 75 13.61 -10.42 15.10
C ALA A 75 12.41 -11.30 15.46
N VAL A 76 12.26 -12.48 14.82
CA VAL A 76 11.25 -13.48 15.19
C VAL A 76 11.50 -14.04 16.60
N LEU A 77 12.73 -14.46 16.91
CA LEU A 77 13.11 -15.03 18.22
C LEU A 77 13.05 -14.03 19.39
N ASN A 78 12.99 -12.73 19.08
CA ASN A 78 12.83 -11.65 20.04
C ASN A 78 11.36 -11.30 20.32
N ARG A 79 10.41 -11.88 19.58
CA ARG A 79 8.97 -11.73 19.85
C ARG A 79 8.58 -12.52 21.10
N THR A 80 7.59 -12.05 21.84
CA THR A 80 7.12 -12.63 23.10
C THR A 80 6.24 -13.87 22.96
N SER A 81 5.82 -14.25 21.73
CA SER A 81 4.93 -15.39 21.49
C SER A 81 5.49 -16.39 20.45
N PRO A 82 5.40 -17.72 20.69
CA PRO A 82 5.95 -18.78 19.82
C PRO A 82 5.19 -19.00 18.51
N THR A 83 3.88 -18.73 18.51
CA THR A 83 3.01 -18.93 17.36
C THR A 83 3.06 -17.72 16.43
N PRO A 84 3.03 -17.93 15.10
CA PRO A 84 2.81 -16.84 14.17
C PRO A 84 1.56 -16.08 14.59
N PRO A 85 1.62 -14.74 14.69
CA PRO A 85 0.48 -13.95 15.05
C PRO A 85 -0.65 -14.24 14.06
N GLN A 86 -1.88 -14.31 14.57
CA GLN A 86 -3.04 -14.47 13.71
C GLN A 86 -3.06 -13.29 12.73
N LYS A 87 -3.15 -13.57 11.43
CA LYS A 87 -3.14 -12.53 10.40
C LYS A 87 -4.56 -12.07 10.12
N TYR A 88 -4.79 -10.77 10.25
CA TYR A 88 -6.05 -10.13 9.91
C TYR A 88 -5.86 -9.08 8.81
N PRO A 89 -6.82 -8.90 7.89
CA PRO A 89 -6.73 -7.81 6.94
C PRO A 89 -6.95 -6.47 7.63
N VAL A 90 -6.26 -5.41 7.21
CA VAL A 90 -6.67 -4.04 7.52
C VAL A 90 -8.05 -3.82 6.90
N LEU A 91 -9.04 -3.47 7.72
CA LEU A 91 -10.41 -3.20 7.27
C LEU A 91 -10.78 -1.72 7.43
N ARG A 92 -11.66 -1.24 6.56
CA ARG A 92 -12.21 0.13 6.55
C ARG A 92 -13.65 0.17 6.06
N LEU A 93 -14.27 1.35 6.17
CA LEU A 93 -15.57 1.65 5.57
C LEU A 93 -15.61 1.20 4.09
N GLY A 94 -16.65 0.47 3.73
CA GLY A 94 -16.85 -0.10 2.39
C GLY A 94 -16.37 -1.55 2.23
N ASP A 95 -15.48 -2.04 3.10
CA ASP A 95 -15.02 -3.44 2.99
C ASP A 95 -16.16 -4.43 3.23
N GLY A 96 -16.17 -5.53 2.46
CA GLY A 96 -17.28 -6.49 2.43
C GLY A 96 -18.52 -6.04 1.64
N ILE A 97 -18.63 -4.73 1.33
CA ILE A 97 -19.60 -4.17 0.38
C ILE A 97 -18.94 -4.06 -1.00
N ASP A 98 -17.90 -3.24 -1.09
CA ASP A 98 -17.12 -2.98 -2.32
C ASP A 98 -16.06 -4.06 -2.56
N SER A 99 -15.70 -4.79 -1.50
CA SER A 99 -14.74 -5.89 -1.52
C SER A 99 -15.38 -7.17 -0.96
N PRO A 100 -16.21 -7.90 -1.75
CA PRO A 100 -16.89 -9.11 -1.29
C PRO A 100 -15.97 -10.18 -0.69
N GLN A 101 -14.73 -10.25 -1.15
CA GLN A 101 -13.69 -11.14 -0.61
C GLN A 101 -13.35 -10.88 0.87
N LEU A 102 -13.66 -9.69 1.40
CA LEU A 102 -13.46 -9.33 2.79
C LEU A 102 -14.68 -9.58 3.69
N GLN A 103 -15.80 -10.05 3.14
CA GLN A 103 -17.04 -10.26 3.91
C GLN A 103 -16.81 -11.13 5.15
N ASN A 104 -16.06 -12.22 5.04
CA ASN A 104 -15.80 -13.10 6.18
C ASN A 104 -14.96 -12.40 7.26
N ASN A 105 -13.98 -11.58 6.86
CA ASN A 105 -13.18 -10.81 7.82
C ASN A 105 -14.01 -9.72 8.50
N VAL A 106 -14.93 -9.10 7.77
CA VAL A 106 -15.88 -8.13 8.33
C VAL A 106 -16.87 -8.80 9.28
N LYS A 107 -17.31 -10.03 9.00
CA LYS A 107 -18.11 -10.82 9.96
C LYS A 107 -17.33 -11.07 11.25
N THR A 108 -16.06 -11.46 11.15
CA THR A 108 -15.19 -11.61 12.32
C THR A 108 -15.07 -10.30 13.10
N LEU A 109 -14.88 -9.16 12.43
CA LEU A 109 -14.87 -7.85 13.07
C LEU A 109 -16.20 -7.57 13.80
N GLN A 110 -17.34 -7.79 13.15
CA GLN A 110 -18.67 -7.57 13.73
C GLN A 110 -18.87 -8.46 14.98
N ASP A 111 -18.46 -9.73 14.93
CA ASP A 111 -18.54 -10.64 16.07
C ASP A 111 -17.65 -10.19 17.25
N LEU A 112 -16.43 -9.71 16.97
CA LEU A 112 -15.56 -9.16 18.00
C LEU A 112 -16.11 -7.86 18.58
N LEU A 113 -16.67 -6.97 17.77
CA LEU A 113 -17.32 -5.74 18.24
C LEU A 113 -18.53 -6.03 19.12
N LYS A 114 -19.33 -7.07 18.80
CA LYS A 114 -20.39 -7.57 19.69
C LYS A 114 -19.83 -8.01 21.03
N LYS A 115 -18.77 -8.84 21.01
CA LYS A 115 -18.11 -9.34 22.23
C LYS A 115 -17.59 -8.20 23.11
N GLN A 116 -17.12 -7.11 22.50
CA GLN A 116 -16.65 -5.91 23.19
C GLN A 116 -17.79 -4.94 23.58
N GLY A 117 -19.06 -5.27 23.29
CA GLY A 117 -20.21 -4.43 23.62
C GLY A 117 -20.33 -3.15 22.77
N MET A 118 -19.68 -3.09 21.61
CA MET A 118 -19.62 -1.90 20.75
C MET A 118 -20.81 -1.82 19.78
N ILE A 119 -21.43 -2.97 19.49
CA ILE A 119 -22.67 -3.13 18.72
C ILE A 119 -23.60 -4.14 19.41
N SER A 120 -24.90 -4.10 19.10
CA SER A 120 -25.91 -4.98 19.71
C SER A 120 -25.65 -6.45 19.41
N GLN A 121 -25.95 -7.34 20.37
CA GLN A 121 -25.93 -8.79 20.16
C GLN A 121 -26.92 -9.26 19.08
N THR A 122 -27.98 -8.49 18.85
CA THR A 122 -28.99 -8.75 17.82
C THR A 122 -28.64 -8.18 16.45
N GLU A 123 -27.56 -7.39 16.35
CA GLU A 123 -27.10 -6.86 15.07
C GLU A 123 -26.66 -8.00 14.14
N PRO A 124 -27.00 -8.03 12.85
CA PRO A 124 -26.51 -9.07 11.96
C PRO A 124 -25.00 -8.96 11.73
N SER A 125 -24.30 -10.10 11.72
CA SER A 125 -22.93 -10.19 11.19
C SER A 125 -23.01 -10.52 9.71
N ASP A 126 -23.45 -9.55 8.92
CA ASP A 126 -23.70 -9.68 7.49
C ASP A 126 -22.43 -9.53 6.62
N GLY A 127 -21.30 -9.15 7.24
CA GLY A 127 -20.04 -8.94 6.56
C GLY A 127 -19.96 -7.61 5.81
N ARG A 128 -20.77 -6.61 6.18
CA ARG A 128 -20.77 -5.29 5.56
C ARG A 128 -20.18 -4.25 6.51
N PHE A 129 -19.06 -3.63 6.12
CA PHE A 129 -18.42 -2.57 6.90
C PHE A 129 -19.04 -1.23 6.49
N ASP A 130 -20.21 -0.92 7.03
CA ASP A 130 -20.92 0.33 6.79
C ASP A 130 -20.56 1.43 7.82
N SER A 131 -21.24 2.58 7.73
CA SER A 131 -21.01 3.72 8.64
C SER A 131 -21.35 3.41 10.10
N LYS A 132 -22.23 2.43 10.35
CA LYS A 132 -22.57 1.99 11.71
C LYS A 132 -21.43 1.16 12.30
N ILE A 133 -20.85 0.26 11.53
CA ILE A 133 -19.66 -0.51 11.93
C ILE A 133 -18.47 0.43 12.12
N GLU A 134 -18.24 1.38 11.23
CA GLU A 134 -17.17 2.39 11.38
C GLU A 134 -17.31 3.20 12.67
N SER A 135 -18.52 3.66 12.97
CA SER A 135 -18.81 4.38 14.21
C SER A 135 -18.53 3.52 15.45
N ALA A 136 -18.82 2.21 15.38
CA ALA A 136 -18.51 1.27 16.46
C ALA A 136 -17.00 1.03 16.63
N VAL A 137 -16.26 0.92 15.52
CA VAL A 137 -14.79 0.84 15.54
C VAL A 137 -14.19 2.09 16.17
N LYS A 138 -14.64 3.29 15.78
CA LYS A 138 -14.16 4.56 16.36
C LYS A 138 -14.41 4.64 17.87
N ARG A 139 -15.60 4.23 18.34
CA ARG A 139 -15.88 4.13 19.79
C ARG A 139 -14.97 3.13 20.49
N PHE A 140 -14.74 1.97 19.88
CA PHE A 140 -13.85 0.96 20.42
C PHE A 140 -12.42 1.48 20.55
N GLN A 141 -11.89 2.08 19.48
CA GLN A 141 -10.56 2.68 19.45
C GLN A 141 -10.40 3.73 20.56
N GLN A 142 -11.40 4.61 20.71
CA GLN A 142 -11.43 5.61 21.77
C GLN A 142 -11.42 4.97 23.16
N SER A 143 -12.20 3.89 23.37
CA SER A 143 -12.25 3.17 24.66
C SER A 143 -10.92 2.48 25.03
N LYS A 144 -10.09 2.16 24.03
CA LYS A 144 -8.78 1.50 24.22
C LYS A 144 -7.61 2.49 24.23
N GLY A 145 -7.86 3.79 24.04
CA GLY A 145 -6.80 4.80 23.97
C GLY A 145 -5.86 4.64 22.78
N ILE A 146 -6.35 4.05 21.68
CA ILE A 146 -5.60 3.93 20.42
C ILE A 146 -6.10 4.98 19.41
N LEU A 147 -5.38 5.15 18.30
CA LEU A 147 -5.72 6.11 17.25
C LEU A 147 -7.17 5.90 16.77
N VAL A 148 -7.97 6.98 16.76
CA VAL A 148 -9.39 6.96 16.40
C VAL A 148 -9.56 7.38 14.94
N ASP A 149 -9.28 6.47 14.04
CA ASP A 149 -9.31 6.68 12.58
C ASP A 149 -10.41 5.88 11.87
N GLY A 150 -11.08 4.96 12.56
CA GLY A 150 -12.07 4.04 11.97
C GLY A 150 -11.44 2.91 11.14
N LEU A 151 -10.11 2.80 11.10
CA LEU A 151 -9.39 1.72 10.45
C LEU A 151 -9.14 0.58 11.42
N VAL A 152 -9.48 -0.64 11.02
CA VAL A 152 -9.16 -1.83 11.82
C VAL A 152 -7.79 -2.34 11.39
N GLY A 153 -6.75 -1.65 11.85
CA GLY A 153 -5.35 -2.01 11.66
C GLY A 153 -4.78 -2.91 12.77
N GLU A 154 -3.45 -3.11 12.78
CA GLU A 154 -2.77 -4.02 13.72
C GLU A 154 -3.10 -3.74 15.19
N ASN A 155 -3.07 -2.46 15.58
CA ASN A 155 -3.38 -2.03 16.94
C ASN A 155 -4.86 -2.32 17.31
N THR A 156 -5.78 -2.11 16.37
CA THR A 156 -7.20 -2.34 16.60
C THR A 156 -7.52 -3.84 16.67
N TRP A 157 -6.99 -4.64 15.75
CA TRP A 157 -7.14 -6.10 15.80
C TRP A 157 -6.52 -6.69 17.07
N SER A 158 -5.33 -6.24 17.44
CA SER A 158 -4.67 -6.73 18.66
C SER A 158 -5.49 -6.41 19.91
N ALA A 159 -6.09 -5.22 19.96
CA ALA A 159 -6.96 -4.82 21.06
C ALA A 159 -8.29 -5.60 21.08
N LEU A 160 -8.89 -5.89 19.91
CA LEU A 160 -10.13 -6.68 19.79
C LEU A 160 -9.92 -8.13 20.26
N GLU A 161 -8.79 -8.71 19.87
CA GLU A 161 -8.39 -10.08 20.19
C GLU A 161 -7.77 -10.23 21.58
N SER A 162 -7.36 -9.11 22.21
CA SER A 162 -6.64 -9.10 23.48
C SER A 162 -5.33 -9.91 23.45
N LYS A 163 -4.69 -9.98 22.28
CA LYS A 163 -3.38 -10.60 22.03
C LYS A 163 -2.74 -9.90 20.83
N TYR A 164 -1.42 -9.98 20.69
CA TYR A 164 -0.77 -9.49 19.48
C TYR A 164 -1.22 -10.31 18.26
N VAL A 165 -1.60 -9.60 17.22
CA VAL A 165 -1.96 -10.13 15.90
C VAL A 165 -1.30 -9.27 14.85
N GLU A 166 -1.10 -9.80 13.66
CA GLU A 166 -0.49 -9.06 12.55
C GLU A 166 -1.61 -8.59 11.63
N ALA A 167 -1.62 -7.30 11.29
CA ALA A 167 -2.52 -6.82 10.26
C ALA A 167 -1.77 -6.75 8.92
N TYR A 168 -2.25 -7.51 7.94
CA TYR A 168 -1.81 -7.38 6.56
C TYR A 168 -2.80 -6.52 5.80
N ARG A 169 -2.36 -5.77 4.79
CA ARG A 169 -3.33 -5.13 3.90
C ARG A 169 -3.86 -6.20 2.94
N PRO A 170 -5.18 -6.49 2.93
CA PRO A 170 -5.76 -7.55 2.08
C PRO A 170 -5.57 -7.29 0.59
N TYR A 171 -5.23 -6.06 0.22
CA TYR A 171 -4.60 -5.75 -1.03
C TYR A 171 -3.17 -6.34 -1.05
N LYS A 172 -3.12 -7.67 -1.19
CA LYS A 172 -1.98 -8.37 -1.75
C LYS A 172 -2.38 -8.85 -3.14
N LYS A 173 -2.61 -7.91 -4.05
CA LYS A 173 -2.34 -8.19 -5.45
C LYS A 173 -0.98 -7.59 -5.71
N GLN A 174 0.02 -8.44 -5.50
CA GLN A 174 1.21 -8.52 -6.34
C GLN A 174 1.23 -7.38 -7.38
N VAL A 175 1.80 -6.21 -7.06
CA VAL A 175 2.42 -5.46 -8.15
C VAL A 175 3.73 -6.20 -8.36
N CYS A 176 3.71 -7.23 -9.20
CA CYS A 176 4.56 -8.42 -9.11
C CYS A 176 6.09 -8.22 -9.13
N ALA A 177 6.60 -7.00 -9.18
CA ALA A 177 8.02 -6.71 -9.26
C ALA A 177 8.52 -5.59 -8.34
N PHE A 178 7.66 -4.89 -7.58
CA PHE A 178 8.06 -3.61 -6.98
C PHE A 178 7.88 -3.55 -5.45
N ASP A 179 8.91 -3.05 -4.78
CA ASP A 179 8.95 -2.80 -3.33
C ASP A 179 8.30 -1.44 -3.02
N LEU A 180 7.09 -1.47 -2.44
CA LEU A 180 6.33 -0.26 -2.12
C LEU A 180 7.04 0.63 -1.10
N ASP A 181 7.70 0.05 -0.09
CA ASP A 181 8.39 0.85 0.93
C ASP A 181 9.61 1.56 0.34
N ARG A 182 10.32 0.90 -0.59
CA ARG A 182 11.42 1.51 -1.34
C ARG A 182 10.94 2.64 -2.25
N ILE A 183 9.81 2.48 -2.94
CA ILE A 183 9.21 3.56 -3.75
C ILE A 183 8.77 4.72 -2.84
N VAL A 184 8.08 4.44 -1.73
CA VAL A 184 7.58 5.49 -0.84
C VAL A 184 8.71 6.28 -0.18
N ALA A 185 9.88 5.67 0.01
CA ALA A 185 11.05 6.35 0.55
C ALA A 185 11.57 7.50 -0.36
N THR A 186 11.36 7.43 -1.68
CA THR A 186 11.80 8.48 -2.62
C THR A 186 10.89 9.71 -2.59
N ILE A 187 9.68 9.57 -2.07
CA ILE A 187 8.69 10.64 -1.96
C ILE A 187 9.09 11.60 -0.82
N PRO A 188 8.96 12.92 -1.00
CA PRO A 188 9.08 13.88 0.09
C PRO A 188 8.13 13.57 1.26
N GLY A 189 8.64 13.72 2.49
CA GLY A 189 7.95 13.28 3.70
C GLY A 189 6.56 13.88 3.91
N SER A 190 6.32 15.10 3.41
CA SER A 190 5.06 15.84 3.57
C SER A 190 3.85 15.17 2.92
N TYR A 191 4.03 14.27 1.95
CA TYR A 191 2.93 13.59 1.26
C TYR A 191 3.16 12.08 1.02
N ARG A 192 4.09 11.47 1.76
CA ARG A 192 4.29 10.01 1.75
C ARG A 192 3.03 9.20 2.07
N ALA A 193 2.17 9.72 2.96
CA ALA A 193 0.92 9.05 3.30
C ALA A 193 0.00 8.88 2.09
N TYR A 194 -0.13 9.93 1.27
CA TYR A 194 -0.87 9.88 0.00
C TYR A 194 -0.22 8.93 -1.00
N GLY A 195 1.11 8.95 -1.10
CA GLY A 195 1.85 7.98 -1.91
C GLY A 195 1.57 6.52 -1.54
N ARG A 196 1.50 6.21 -0.24
CA ARG A 196 1.15 4.87 0.26
C ARG A 196 -0.25 4.41 -0.14
N GLU A 197 -1.16 5.33 -0.38
CA GLU A 197 -2.53 5.02 -0.83
C GLU A 197 -2.65 4.99 -2.35
N SER A 198 -2.03 5.94 -3.04
CA SER A 198 -2.18 6.14 -4.48
C SER A 198 -1.30 5.24 -5.34
N ILE A 199 -0.04 4.98 -4.94
CA ILE A 199 0.89 4.16 -5.73
C ILE A 199 0.33 2.76 -6.02
N PRO A 200 -0.24 2.02 -5.04
CA PRO A 200 -0.84 0.72 -5.32
C PRO A 200 -1.97 0.78 -6.36
N LEU A 201 -2.79 1.83 -6.33
CA LEU A 201 -3.88 2.02 -7.29
C LEU A 201 -3.34 2.28 -8.70
N ILE A 202 -2.33 3.16 -8.82
CA ILE A 202 -1.69 3.46 -10.10
C ILE A 202 -1.02 2.21 -10.67
N LEU A 203 -0.32 1.44 -9.85
CA LEU A 203 0.33 0.20 -10.26
C LEU A 203 -0.66 -0.88 -10.71
N GLN A 204 -1.78 -1.02 -9.98
CA GLN A 204 -2.86 -1.92 -10.36
C GLN A 204 -3.43 -1.55 -11.73
N GLU A 205 -3.63 -0.26 -11.99
CA GLU A 205 -4.10 0.20 -13.29
C GLU A 205 -3.05 0.02 -14.39
N CYS A 206 -1.76 0.19 -14.08
CA CYS A 206 -0.67 -0.11 -15.02
C CYS A 206 -0.71 -1.59 -15.44
N GLU A 207 -0.79 -2.51 -14.47
CA GLU A 207 -0.90 -3.95 -14.74
C GLU A 207 -2.14 -4.29 -15.55
N ALA A 208 -3.31 -3.78 -15.13
CA ALA A 208 -4.59 -4.03 -15.81
C ALA A 208 -4.62 -3.53 -17.26
N ASN A 209 -3.79 -2.54 -17.59
CA ASN A 209 -3.75 -1.89 -18.88
C ASN A 209 -2.50 -2.22 -19.72
N GLY A 210 -1.70 -3.21 -19.29
CA GLY A 210 -0.53 -3.69 -20.02
C GLY A 210 0.67 -2.74 -20.00
N VAL A 211 0.72 -1.80 -19.05
CA VAL A 211 1.85 -0.87 -18.84
C VAL A 211 2.83 -1.52 -17.88
N SER A 212 3.85 -2.19 -18.41
CA SER A 212 4.84 -2.96 -17.63
C SER A 212 6.28 -2.41 -17.71
N ASP A 213 6.57 -1.49 -18.64
CA ASP A 213 7.89 -0.86 -18.73
C ASP A 213 8.13 0.02 -17.49
N ARG A 214 9.20 -0.27 -16.74
CA ARG A 214 9.58 0.46 -15.52
C ARG A 214 9.76 1.95 -15.75
N GLY A 215 10.26 2.36 -16.91
CA GLY A 215 10.41 3.77 -17.26
C GLY A 215 9.06 4.44 -17.43
N GLN A 216 8.07 3.75 -18.01
CA GLN A 216 6.72 4.29 -18.16
C GLN A 216 6.06 4.44 -16.79
N ILE A 217 6.14 3.42 -15.95
CA ILE A 217 5.62 3.45 -14.57
C ILE A 217 6.27 4.59 -13.77
N ALA A 218 7.60 4.73 -13.85
CA ALA A 218 8.33 5.81 -13.19
C ALA A 218 7.83 7.19 -13.61
N TYR A 219 7.56 7.36 -14.91
CA TYR A 219 7.07 8.63 -15.45
C TYR A 219 5.61 8.92 -15.08
N ILE A 220 4.77 7.88 -14.98
CA ILE A 220 3.40 8.00 -14.47
C ILE A 220 3.41 8.47 -13.01
N PHE A 221 4.28 7.91 -12.16
CA PHE A 221 4.43 8.39 -10.78
C PHE A 221 4.92 9.83 -10.69
N ALA A 222 5.92 10.19 -11.50
CA ALA A 222 6.43 11.56 -11.54
C ALA A 222 5.34 12.57 -11.93
N THR A 223 4.47 12.18 -12.86
CA THR A 223 3.31 13.00 -13.24
C THR A 223 2.34 13.14 -12.07
N ALA A 224 1.92 12.05 -11.44
CA ALA A 224 0.99 12.09 -10.30
C ALA A 224 1.56 12.86 -9.10
N GLU A 225 2.87 12.78 -8.86
CA GLU A 225 3.55 13.56 -7.83
C GLU A 225 3.55 15.06 -8.17
N HIS A 226 3.93 15.42 -9.40
CA HIS A 226 4.01 16.82 -9.79
C HIS A 226 2.65 17.52 -9.77
N GLU A 227 1.63 16.87 -10.33
CA GLU A 227 0.32 17.48 -10.57
C GLU A 227 -0.55 17.53 -9.31
N SER A 228 -0.47 16.53 -8.42
CA SER A 228 -1.38 16.44 -7.27
C SER A 228 -0.71 16.01 -5.96
N HIS A 229 0.62 15.91 -5.93
CA HIS A 229 1.37 15.37 -4.79
C HIS A 229 0.87 13.98 -4.41
N LEU A 230 0.70 13.12 -5.44
CA LEU A 230 0.19 11.75 -5.31
C LEU A 230 -1.19 11.68 -4.67
N GLY A 231 -2.04 12.69 -4.89
CA GLY A 231 -3.41 12.73 -4.44
C GLY A 231 -3.66 13.50 -3.15
N GLN A 232 -2.69 14.29 -2.69
CA GLN A 232 -2.97 15.33 -1.69
C GLN A 232 -3.97 16.36 -2.21
N TRP A 233 -3.83 16.74 -3.50
CA TRP A 233 -4.65 17.78 -4.14
C TRP A 233 -5.49 17.20 -5.29
N MET A 234 -6.55 16.49 -4.94
CA MET A 234 -7.43 15.83 -5.94
C MET A 234 -8.50 16.73 -6.53
N ILE A 235 -8.64 17.95 -6.02
CA ILE A 235 -9.59 18.95 -6.50
C ILE A 235 -8.89 20.30 -6.52
N GLU A 236 -9.01 21.00 -7.64
CA GLU A 236 -8.48 22.35 -7.80
C GLU A 236 -9.08 23.32 -6.76
N PHE A 237 -8.23 24.16 -6.17
CA PHE A 237 -8.62 25.18 -5.19
C PHE A 237 -9.37 26.36 -5.80
N ALA A 238 -9.15 26.62 -7.09
CA ALA A 238 -9.86 27.67 -7.80
C ALA A 238 -11.37 27.40 -7.82
N SER A 239 -12.16 28.49 -7.89
CA SER A 239 -13.62 28.40 -7.95
C SER A 239 -14.14 27.75 -9.23
N GLY A 240 -13.31 27.66 -10.28
CA GLY A 240 -13.68 27.14 -11.60
C GLY A 240 -14.44 28.12 -12.49
N TRP A 241 -14.84 29.30 -11.97
CA TRP A 241 -15.54 30.32 -12.76
C TRP A 241 -14.70 30.86 -13.93
N ALA A 242 -13.38 30.76 -13.87
CA ALA A 242 -12.50 31.09 -14.99
C ALA A 242 -12.70 30.18 -16.22
N TYR A 243 -13.30 28.99 -16.02
CA TYR A 243 -13.61 28.04 -17.08
C TYR A 243 -15.04 28.20 -17.63
N GLU A 244 -15.84 29.08 -17.05
CA GLU A 244 -17.20 29.31 -17.50
C GLU A 244 -17.20 29.83 -18.96
N TRP A 245 -18.09 29.32 -19.79
CA TRP A 245 -18.22 29.66 -21.22
C TRP A 245 -17.00 29.36 -22.11
N ARG A 246 -16.01 28.59 -21.60
CA ARG A 246 -14.89 28.10 -22.41
C ARG A 246 -15.35 26.99 -23.35
N SER A 247 -15.66 27.38 -24.59
CA SER A 247 -16.13 26.46 -25.64
C SER A 247 -15.10 25.38 -26.01
N ASP A 248 -13.81 25.69 -25.92
CA ASP A 248 -12.71 24.73 -26.12
C ASP A 248 -12.69 23.62 -25.05
N LEU A 249 -13.22 23.88 -23.85
CA LEU A 249 -13.41 22.91 -22.77
C LEU A 249 -14.78 22.22 -22.81
N GLY A 250 -15.64 22.64 -23.75
CA GLY A 250 -17.03 22.20 -23.84
C GLY A 250 -17.96 22.81 -22.79
N ASN A 251 -17.49 23.82 -22.07
CA ASN A 251 -18.28 24.51 -21.07
C ASN A 251 -19.21 25.50 -21.77
N THR A 252 -20.36 25.02 -22.21
CA THR A 252 -21.34 25.78 -23.01
C THR A 252 -22.69 25.90 -22.30
N ILE A 253 -22.77 25.44 -21.05
CA ILE A 253 -23.97 25.52 -20.20
C ILE A 253 -23.62 26.33 -18.96
N SER A 254 -24.55 27.18 -18.52
CA SER A 254 -24.38 27.97 -17.31
C SER A 254 -24.07 27.06 -16.11
N GLY A 255 -23.01 27.40 -15.37
CA GLY A 255 -22.51 26.66 -14.22
C GLY A 255 -21.48 25.57 -14.54
N ASP A 256 -21.11 25.39 -15.81
CA ASP A 256 -20.14 24.37 -16.23
C ASP A 256 -18.74 24.60 -15.66
N GLY A 257 -18.30 25.84 -15.53
CA GLY A 257 -16.96 26.18 -15.07
C GLY A 257 -16.65 25.61 -13.69
N PRO A 258 -17.39 26.00 -12.64
CA PRO A 258 -17.24 25.43 -11.29
C PRO A 258 -17.53 23.93 -11.24
N ARG A 259 -18.48 23.44 -12.05
CA ARG A 259 -18.90 22.04 -12.05
C ARG A 259 -17.78 21.12 -12.54
N TYR A 260 -17.13 21.48 -13.65
CA TYR A 260 -16.09 20.70 -14.32
C TYR A 260 -14.68 21.27 -14.11
N LYS A 261 -14.40 21.81 -12.93
CA LYS A 261 -13.04 22.21 -12.52
C LYS A 261 -12.08 21.02 -12.35
N GLY A 262 -10.78 21.30 -12.24
CA GLY A 262 -9.72 20.29 -12.17
C GLY A 262 -9.92 19.25 -11.08
N ARG A 263 -9.85 17.96 -11.46
CA ARG A 263 -9.88 16.82 -10.52
C ARG A 263 -8.93 15.67 -10.90
N GLY A 264 -8.55 14.90 -9.89
CA GLY A 264 -7.74 13.68 -10.02
C GLY A 264 -6.23 13.95 -10.13
N PHE A 265 -5.46 12.90 -10.40
CA PHE A 265 -4.00 13.00 -10.48
C PHE A 265 -3.50 13.93 -11.58
N VAL A 266 -4.26 14.12 -12.66
CA VAL A 266 -3.88 14.99 -13.80
C VAL A 266 -4.82 16.18 -13.98
N GLN A 267 -5.66 16.48 -12.97
CA GLN A 267 -6.54 17.65 -12.96
C GLN A 267 -7.39 17.81 -14.24
N ILE A 268 -8.12 16.77 -14.67
CA ILE A 268 -9.00 16.87 -15.85
C ILE A 268 -10.02 18.00 -15.64
N THR A 269 -10.22 18.81 -16.68
CA THR A 269 -11.02 20.05 -16.60
C THR A 269 -11.89 20.19 -17.85
N GLY A 270 -13.11 20.67 -17.70
CA GLY A 270 -14.04 20.94 -18.80
C GLY A 270 -15.00 19.79 -19.12
N ARG A 271 -16.25 20.15 -19.43
CA ARG A 271 -17.34 19.20 -19.73
C ARG A 271 -16.94 18.15 -20.76
N TYR A 272 -16.18 18.51 -21.80
CA TYR A 272 -15.75 17.54 -22.82
C TYR A 272 -14.91 16.42 -22.22
N ASN A 273 -13.92 16.75 -21.39
CA ASN A 273 -13.07 15.74 -20.74
C ASN A 273 -13.86 14.85 -19.78
N TYR A 274 -14.77 15.43 -18.99
CA TYR A 274 -15.65 14.66 -18.11
C TYR A 274 -16.56 13.71 -18.87
N THR A 275 -17.07 14.13 -20.02
CA THR A 275 -17.95 13.31 -20.87
C THR A 275 -17.17 12.19 -21.55
N ASP A 276 -15.99 12.49 -22.09
CA ASP A 276 -15.10 11.48 -22.71
C ASP A 276 -14.71 10.40 -21.69
N TRP A 277 -14.24 10.80 -20.51
CA TRP A 277 -13.88 9.84 -19.45
C TRP A 277 -15.06 9.09 -18.88
N ALA A 278 -16.25 9.71 -18.80
CA ALA A 278 -17.46 9.00 -18.41
C ALA A 278 -17.75 7.83 -19.36
N ASN A 279 -17.66 8.08 -20.66
CA ASN A 279 -17.89 7.07 -21.70
C ASN A 279 -16.82 5.98 -21.68
N ARG A 280 -15.53 6.34 -21.55
CA ARG A 280 -14.42 5.38 -21.52
C ARG A 280 -14.49 4.41 -20.34
N LEU A 281 -14.86 4.92 -19.17
CA LEU A 281 -14.85 4.14 -17.94
C LEU A 281 -16.20 3.49 -17.62
N GLY A 282 -17.28 3.90 -18.30
CA GLY A 282 -18.64 3.52 -17.92
C GLY A 282 -19.03 4.08 -16.55
N ILE A 283 -18.48 5.23 -16.17
CA ILE A 283 -18.67 5.88 -14.87
C ILE A 283 -19.37 7.21 -15.11
N ASP A 284 -20.46 7.50 -14.42
CA ASP A 284 -21.12 8.80 -14.56
C ASP A 284 -20.26 9.91 -13.91
N LEU A 285 -19.46 10.59 -14.73
CA LEU A 285 -18.68 11.78 -14.33
C LEU A 285 -19.36 13.09 -14.76
N VAL A 286 -20.42 13.03 -15.57
CA VAL A 286 -21.11 14.23 -16.08
C VAL A 286 -22.09 14.75 -15.03
N ASN A 287 -22.85 13.84 -14.40
CA ASN A 287 -23.76 14.20 -13.31
C ASN A 287 -23.07 14.20 -11.94
N ASN A 288 -22.02 13.40 -11.78
CA ASN A 288 -21.26 13.23 -10.53
C ASN A 288 -19.75 13.51 -10.74
N PRO A 289 -19.36 14.75 -11.09
CA PRO A 289 -17.98 15.08 -11.47
C PRO A 289 -16.97 14.90 -10.34
N GLU A 290 -17.38 14.96 -9.07
CA GLU A 290 -16.55 14.66 -7.90
C GLU A 290 -15.94 13.25 -7.93
N ARG A 291 -16.58 12.30 -8.62
CA ARG A 291 -16.05 10.93 -8.77
C ARG A 291 -14.72 10.89 -9.51
N ALA A 292 -14.38 11.90 -10.31
CA ALA A 292 -13.07 12.02 -10.94
C ALA A 292 -11.94 12.31 -9.94
N ALA A 293 -12.27 12.78 -8.73
CA ALA A 293 -11.34 12.96 -7.62
C ALA A 293 -11.20 11.70 -6.72
N GLU A 294 -12.02 10.66 -6.94
CA GLU A 294 -11.85 9.38 -6.25
C GLU A 294 -10.52 8.73 -6.71
N PRO A 295 -9.62 8.34 -5.80
CA PRO A 295 -8.29 7.84 -6.16
C PRO A 295 -8.28 6.69 -7.18
N GLN A 296 -9.26 5.78 -7.10
CA GLN A 296 -9.40 4.64 -8.01
C GLN A 296 -9.75 5.09 -9.44
N ASN A 297 -10.67 6.04 -9.59
CA ASN A 297 -11.06 6.55 -10.90
C ASN A 297 -9.97 7.45 -11.48
N ALA A 298 -9.35 8.27 -10.64
CA ALA A 298 -8.23 9.12 -11.03
C ALA A 298 -7.03 8.30 -11.53
N ALA A 299 -6.74 7.14 -10.90
CA ALA A 299 -5.68 6.24 -11.35
C ALA A 299 -5.96 5.70 -12.76
N LYS A 300 -7.21 5.30 -13.04
CA LYS A 300 -7.65 4.89 -14.38
C LYS A 300 -7.43 5.99 -15.41
N ILE A 301 -7.90 7.20 -15.08
CA ILE A 301 -7.77 8.39 -15.94
C ILE A 301 -6.29 8.66 -16.26
N LEU A 302 -5.45 8.69 -15.24
CA LEU A 302 -4.00 8.90 -15.38
C LEU A 302 -3.36 7.84 -16.29
N VAL A 303 -3.50 6.56 -15.95
CA VAL A 303 -2.78 5.47 -16.62
C VAL A 303 -3.27 5.27 -18.06
N ILE A 304 -4.59 5.14 -18.24
CA ILE A 304 -5.18 4.94 -19.57
C ILE A 304 -4.92 6.17 -20.44
N GLY A 305 -5.02 7.37 -19.87
CA GLY A 305 -4.85 8.60 -20.63
C GLY A 305 -3.42 8.79 -21.12
N MET A 306 -2.42 8.45 -20.29
CA MET A 306 -1.02 8.48 -20.69
C MET A 306 -0.66 7.35 -21.67
N ARG A 307 -1.26 6.16 -21.53
CA ARG A 307 -1.06 5.03 -22.44
C ARG A 307 -1.62 5.31 -23.84
N ASP A 308 -2.80 5.90 -23.90
CA ASP A 308 -3.55 6.09 -25.15
C ASP A 308 -3.37 7.50 -25.74
N GLY A 309 -2.73 8.41 -25.00
CA GLY A 309 -2.47 9.79 -25.42
C GLY A 309 -3.73 10.65 -25.46
N THR A 310 -4.68 10.44 -24.55
CA THR A 310 -5.99 11.10 -24.62
C THR A 310 -5.94 12.59 -24.28
N PHE A 311 -4.87 13.06 -23.62
CA PHE A 311 -4.77 14.46 -23.21
C PHE A 311 -4.24 15.37 -24.32
N THR A 312 -3.26 14.91 -25.10
CA THR A 312 -2.54 15.74 -26.09
C THR A 312 -2.25 15.03 -27.42
N SER A 313 -2.74 13.81 -27.61
CA SER A 313 -2.38 12.83 -28.66
C SER A 313 -1.04 12.12 -28.48
N TYR A 314 -0.13 12.63 -27.65
CA TYR A 314 1.13 11.96 -27.34
C TYR A 314 0.95 10.92 -26.24
N LYS A 315 1.61 9.76 -26.37
CA LYS A 315 1.51 8.64 -25.45
C LYS A 315 2.86 8.19 -24.90
N LEU A 316 2.83 7.35 -23.86
CA LEU A 316 4.01 6.79 -23.21
C LEU A 316 5.02 6.19 -24.19
N ASN A 317 4.55 5.37 -25.13
CA ASN A 317 5.41 4.69 -26.11
C ASN A 317 6.13 5.64 -27.08
N ASP A 318 5.70 6.91 -27.21
CA ASP A 318 6.36 7.87 -28.10
C ASP A 318 7.71 8.36 -27.53
N TYR A 319 7.89 8.26 -26.21
CA TYR A 319 9.07 8.78 -25.50
C TYR A 319 9.80 7.75 -24.64
N ILE A 320 9.09 6.69 -24.23
CA ILE A 320 9.57 5.72 -23.26
C ILE A 320 9.20 4.33 -23.77
N TYR A 321 10.16 3.65 -24.41
CA TYR A 321 9.97 2.31 -24.95
C TYR A 321 11.33 1.62 -25.16
N GLY A 322 11.43 0.35 -24.80
CA GLY A 322 12.68 -0.40 -24.87
C GLY A 322 13.77 0.27 -24.03
N ASP A 323 14.86 0.68 -24.68
CA ASP A 323 15.99 1.39 -24.05
C ASP A 323 15.80 2.92 -24.02
N THR A 324 14.76 3.45 -24.66
CA THR A 324 14.49 4.90 -24.72
C THR A 324 13.88 5.39 -23.42
N ARG A 325 14.46 6.44 -22.83
CA ARG A 325 14.03 7.07 -21.56
C ARG A 325 13.97 8.60 -21.68
N ASP A 326 13.22 9.12 -22.64
CA ASP A 326 13.06 10.56 -22.83
C ASP A 326 12.02 11.15 -21.87
N PHE A 327 12.33 11.13 -20.58
CA PHE A 327 11.45 11.68 -19.54
C PHE A 327 11.23 13.19 -19.68
N TYR A 328 12.10 13.91 -20.37
CA TYR A 328 11.95 15.35 -20.57
C TYR A 328 10.85 15.63 -21.59
N ASN A 329 10.92 15.04 -22.78
CA ASN A 329 9.90 15.26 -23.81
C ASN A 329 8.59 14.52 -23.51
N ALA A 330 8.61 13.49 -22.66
CA ALA A 330 7.41 12.82 -22.16
C ALA A 330 6.41 13.77 -21.47
N ARG A 331 6.82 14.98 -21.07
CA ARG A 331 5.89 16.02 -20.58
C ARG A 331 4.76 16.30 -21.55
N ARG A 332 5.03 16.21 -22.85
CA ARG A 332 4.09 16.37 -23.96
C ARG A 332 2.86 15.48 -23.87
N ILE A 333 2.90 14.39 -23.12
CA ILE A 333 1.75 13.50 -22.87
C ILE A 333 0.64 14.21 -22.08
N ILE A 334 1.00 15.12 -21.17
CA ILE A 334 0.06 15.82 -20.28
C ILE A 334 -0.11 17.28 -20.71
N ASN A 335 0.99 17.97 -21.00
CA ASN A 335 1.01 19.39 -21.33
C ASN A 335 2.23 19.72 -22.19
N HIS A 336 2.44 20.97 -22.57
CA HIS A 336 3.69 21.44 -23.20
C HIS A 336 4.91 21.25 -22.26
N LEU A 337 6.10 21.72 -22.60
CA LEU A 337 7.33 21.42 -21.83
C LEU A 337 7.48 22.18 -20.49
N ASP A 338 6.38 22.63 -19.89
CA ASP A 338 6.42 23.28 -18.58
C ASP A 338 6.93 22.30 -17.51
N ARG A 339 7.86 22.75 -16.65
CA ARG A 339 8.44 21.95 -15.56
C ARG A 339 9.03 20.59 -15.99
N ALA A 340 9.26 20.39 -17.29
CA ALA A 340 9.69 19.11 -17.85
C ALA A 340 11.00 18.60 -17.25
N ALA A 341 11.94 19.51 -16.95
CA ALA A 341 13.20 19.15 -16.29
C ALA A 341 12.98 18.58 -14.88
N ASP A 342 12.08 19.18 -14.10
CA ASP A 342 11.78 18.77 -12.73
C ASP A 342 11.06 17.42 -12.71
N ILE A 343 10.05 17.26 -13.56
CA ILE A 343 9.30 16.00 -13.68
C ILE A 343 10.22 14.88 -14.17
N ALA A 344 11.11 15.18 -15.13
CA ALA A 344 12.11 14.22 -15.58
C ALA A 344 13.08 13.82 -14.46
N ALA A 345 13.45 14.74 -13.56
CA ALA A 345 14.27 14.41 -12.40
C ALA A 345 13.52 13.46 -11.44
N ILE A 346 12.26 13.75 -11.11
CA ILE A 346 11.42 12.88 -10.28
C ILE A 346 11.27 11.48 -10.93
N ALA A 347 11.04 11.42 -12.24
CA ALA A 347 10.93 10.16 -12.97
C ALA A 347 12.22 9.32 -12.89
N ARG A 348 13.40 9.95 -12.95
CA ARG A 348 14.68 9.24 -12.78
C ARG A 348 14.82 8.64 -11.38
N GLU A 349 14.37 9.34 -10.34
CA GLU A 349 14.39 8.82 -8.97
C GLU A 349 13.48 7.60 -8.81
N TYR A 350 12.26 7.66 -9.33
CA TYR A 350 11.38 6.49 -9.36
C TYR A 350 11.96 5.33 -10.16
N TYR A 351 12.56 5.60 -11.32
CA TYR A 351 13.16 4.57 -12.17
C TYR A 351 14.33 3.86 -11.49
N ARG A 352 15.08 4.53 -10.60
CA ARG A 352 16.16 3.89 -9.82
C ARG A 352 15.67 2.90 -8.76
N VAL A 353 14.43 3.06 -8.29
CA VAL A 353 13.88 2.24 -7.19
C VAL A 353 12.90 1.16 -7.64
N LEU A 354 12.41 1.26 -8.88
CA LEU A 354 11.61 0.25 -9.58
C LEU A 354 12.51 -0.84 -10.17
#